data_AF-A0A7G1II88-F1
#
_entry.id   AF-A0A7G1II88-F1
#
_cell.length_a   1.000
_cell.length_b   1.000
_cell.length_c   1.000
_cell.angle_alpha   90.00
_cell.angle_beta   90.00
_cell.angle_gamma   90.00
#
_symmetry.space_group_name_H-M   'P 1'
#
loop_
_entity.id
_entity.type
_entity.pdbx_description
1 polymer ?
#
loop_
_entity_poly.entity_id
_entity_poly.type
_entity_poly.pdbx_seq_one_letter_code
_entity_poly.pdbx_strand_id
1 'polypeptide(L)'
;MAENVRDKTRLCNTHFYMPPQFNALDLMSDGETDRGLLDTLLSVLPEFGVHPFEARRECTGFIFNRVWAAIKRESLAVVAEGAALPEDVDGMFKANWGCRPGRSR
;
A
#
# COMPACT_ATOMS: atom_id res chain seq x y z
N MET A 1 -15.17 10.39 8.90
CA MET A 1 -15.76 9.54 7.82
C MET A 1 -16.83 8.58 8.36
N ALA A 2 -16.67 8.01 9.56
CA ALA A 2 -17.64 7.07 10.15
C ALA A 2 -18.85 7.69 10.89
N GLU A 3 -18.95 9.03 11.01
CA GLU A 3 -19.94 9.70 11.88
C GLU A 3 -21.41 9.44 11.48
N ASN A 4 -21.67 9.19 10.19
CA ASN A 4 -23.01 8.94 9.66
C ASN A 4 -23.28 7.46 9.35
N VAL A 5 -22.42 6.55 9.81
CA VAL A 5 -22.58 5.10 9.59
C VAL A 5 -23.36 4.51 10.74
N ARG A 6 -24.52 3.90 10.45
CA ARG A 6 -25.43 3.33 11.47
C ARG A 6 -24.81 2.18 12.25
N ASP A 7 -23.99 1.37 11.59
CA ASP A 7 -23.33 0.20 12.17
C ASP A 7 -21.88 0.17 11.72
N LYS A 8 -20.99 0.64 12.61
CA LYS A 8 -19.56 0.73 12.33
C LYS A 8 -18.83 -0.62 12.43
N THR A 9 -19.45 -1.62 13.06
CA THR A 9 -18.89 -2.98 13.10
C THR A 9 -18.78 -3.59 11.70
N ARG A 10 -19.57 -3.08 10.75
CA ARG A 10 -19.57 -3.49 9.33
C ARG A 10 -18.76 -2.56 8.42
N LEU A 11 -18.09 -1.56 8.97
CA LEU A 11 -17.25 -0.62 8.24
C LEU A 11 -15.79 -1.02 8.36
N CYS A 12 -15.07 -1.06 7.24
CA CYS A 12 -13.62 -1.26 7.21
C CYS A 12 -12.97 -0.40 6.13
N ASN A 13 -11.66 -0.23 6.22
CA ASN A 13 -10.87 0.49 5.25
C ASN A 13 -10.19 -0.49 4.28
N THR A 14 -10.32 -0.22 2.99
CA THR A 14 -9.63 -0.96 1.93
C THR A 14 -8.90 0.02 1.01
N HIS A 15 -7.64 -0.26 0.69
CA HIS A 15 -6.84 0.53 -0.23
C HIS A 15 -6.25 -0.33 -1.34
N PHE A 16 -6.70 -0.09 -2.57
CA PHE A 16 -6.18 -0.70 -3.79
C PHE A 16 -5.02 0.12 -4.37
N TYR A 17 -4.14 -0.53 -5.12
CA TYR A 17 -3.05 0.15 -5.83
C TYR A 17 -3.28 0.20 -7.33
N MET A 18 -2.55 1.11 -7.97
CA MET A 18 -2.55 1.29 -9.41
C MET A 18 -1.21 0.84 -10.00
N PRO A 19 -1.20 0.31 -11.23
CA PRO A 19 -2.34 -0.07 -12.08
C PRO A 19 -3.15 -1.27 -11.54
N PRO A 20 -4.41 -1.47 -12.00
CA PRO A 20 -5.35 -2.46 -11.45
C PRO A 20 -4.91 -3.93 -11.60
N GLN A 21 -3.84 -4.19 -12.36
CA GLN A 21 -3.17 -5.50 -12.40
C GLN A 21 -2.41 -5.85 -11.10
N PHE A 22 -2.14 -4.87 -10.24
CA PHE A 22 -1.59 -5.12 -8.92
C PHE A 22 -2.72 -5.40 -7.95
N ASN A 23 -2.97 -6.68 -7.73
CA ASN A 23 -4.12 -7.13 -6.95
C ASN A 23 -3.89 -7.12 -5.44
N ALA A 24 -2.81 -6.52 -4.95
CA ALA A 24 -2.61 -6.33 -3.52
C ALA A 24 -3.63 -5.32 -2.97
N LEU A 25 -4.13 -5.58 -1.77
CA LEU A 25 -5.08 -4.74 -1.09
C LEU A 25 -4.64 -4.54 0.35
N ASP A 26 -4.49 -3.30 0.79
CA ASP A 26 -4.35 -3.01 2.21
C ASP A 26 -5.74 -3.04 2.86
N LEU A 27 -5.90 -3.83 3.93
CA LEU A 27 -7.14 -3.98 4.71
C LEU A 27 -6.89 -3.52 6.15
N MET A 28 -7.77 -2.69 6.70
CA MET A 28 -7.59 -2.15 8.05
C MET A 28 -8.93 -1.88 8.74
N SER A 29 -8.99 -2.09 10.06
CA SER A 29 -10.11 -1.66 10.89
C SER A 29 -10.19 -0.12 11.00
N ASP A 30 -11.38 0.41 11.30
CA ASP A 30 -11.57 1.80 11.75
C ASP A 30 -11.53 1.96 13.28
N GLY A 31 -11.22 0.88 14.01
CA GLY A 31 -11.24 0.80 15.47
C GLY A 31 -12.52 0.16 16.04
N GLU A 32 -13.62 0.16 15.29
CA GLU A 32 -14.91 -0.43 15.68
C GLU A 32 -15.31 -1.63 14.81
N THR A 33 -14.62 -1.85 13.67
CA THR A 33 -14.83 -3.00 12.77
C THR A 33 -14.85 -4.34 13.51
N ASP A 34 -15.86 -5.17 13.20
CA ASP A 34 -15.94 -6.54 13.67
C ASP A 34 -14.78 -7.40 13.12
N ARG A 35 -14.21 -8.25 13.97
CA ARG A 35 -13.12 -9.13 13.55
C ARG A 35 -13.56 -10.15 12.50
N GLY A 36 -14.76 -10.68 12.64
CA GLY A 36 -15.33 -11.64 11.69
C GLY A 36 -15.52 -11.05 10.29
N LEU A 37 -15.81 -9.75 10.18
CA LEU A 37 -15.81 -9.06 8.89
C LEU A 37 -14.43 -9.09 8.22
N LEU A 38 -13.38 -8.73 8.97
CA LEU A 38 -12.01 -8.72 8.45
C LEU A 38 -11.56 -10.13 8.06
N ASP A 39 -11.83 -11.12 8.89
CA ASP A 39 -11.51 -12.54 8.61
C ASP A 39 -12.23 -13.04 7.35
N THR A 40 -13.49 -12.66 7.17
CA THR A 40 -14.26 -12.97 5.96
C THR A 40 -13.58 -12.37 4.73
N LEU A 41 -13.20 -11.11 4.77
CA LEU A 41 -12.52 -10.45 3.64
C LEU A 41 -11.15 -11.06 3.34
N LEU A 42 -10.38 -11.42 4.38
CA LEU A 42 -9.10 -12.09 4.25
C LEU A 42 -9.23 -13.46 3.55
N SER A 43 -10.33 -14.17 3.79
CA SER A 43 -10.60 -15.48 3.18
C SER A 43 -11.18 -15.38 1.77
N VAL A 44 -12.13 -14.46 1.54
CA VAL A 44 -12.95 -14.45 0.33
C VAL A 44 -12.29 -13.68 -0.81
N LEU A 45 -11.60 -12.57 -0.54
CA LEU A 45 -10.98 -11.76 -1.60
C LEU A 45 -9.96 -12.54 -2.47
N PRO A 46 -9.13 -13.44 -1.90
CA PRO A 46 -8.24 -14.29 -2.70
C PRO A 46 -8.95 -15.14 -3.77
N GLU A 47 -10.22 -15.53 -3.54
CA GLU A 47 -11.00 -16.30 -4.52
C GLU A 47 -11.29 -15.50 -5.80
N PHE A 48 -11.26 -14.17 -5.71
CA PHE A 48 -11.42 -13.24 -6.84
C PHE A 48 -10.08 -12.71 -7.37
N GLY A 49 -8.97 -13.28 -6.92
CA GLY A 49 -7.63 -12.85 -7.31
C GLY A 49 -7.16 -11.56 -6.64
N VAL A 50 -7.85 -11.08 -5.61
CA VAL A 50 -7.43 -9.93 -4.78
C VAL A 50 -6.72 -10.44 -3.53
N HIS A 51 -5.53 -9.91 -3.23
CA HIS A 51 -4.69 -10.37 -2.13
C HIS A 51 -4.69 -9.35 -0.99
N PRO A 52 -5.55 -9.52 0.03
CA PRO A 52 -5.62 -8.61 1.17
C PRO A 52 -4.46 -8.81 2.15
N PHE A 53 -3.95 -7.70 2.67
CA PHE A 53 -2.94 -7.63 3.72
C PHE A 53 -3.46 -6.78 4.86
N GLU A 54 -3.55 -7.35 6.06
CA GLU A 54 -4.15 -6.68 7.20
C GLU A 54 -3.16 -5.79 7.95
N ALA A 55 -3.48 -4.50 8.08
CA ALA A 55 -2.86 -3.61 9.05
C ALA A 55 -3.50 -3.85 10.43
N ARG A 56 -2.79 -4.61 11.28
CA ARG A 56 -3.26 -5.03 12.62
C ARG A 56 -3.31 -3.90 13.66
N ARG A 57 -2.81 -2.72 13.31
CA ARG A 57 -2.86 -1.48 14.10
C ARG A 57 -3.14 -0.35 13.12
N GLU A 58 -3.63 0.76 13.66
CA GLU A 58 -3.81 1.99 12.89
C GLU A 58 -2.50 2.34 12.17
N CYS A 59 -2.57 2.36 10.84
CA CYS A 59 -1.44 2.65 9.98
C CYS A 59 -1.82 3.77 9.02
N THR A 60 -1.44 5.00 9.35
CA THR A 60 -1.67 6.16 8.49
C THR A 60 -0.97 5.95 7.14
N GLY A 61 -1.77 5.95 6.06
CA GLY A 61 -1.30 5.65 4.71
C GLY A 61 -1.29 4.16 4.36
N PHE A 62 -1.70 3.26 5.26
CA PHE A 62 -1.65 1.82 5.09
C PHE A 62 -0.22 1.24 4.95
N ILE A 63 -0.08 -0.09 4.90
CA ILE A 63 1.21 -0.76 5.02
C ILE A 63 2.14 -0.35 3.88
N PHE A 64 1.67 -0.47 2.64
CA PHE A 64 2.55 -0.29 1.48
C PHE A 64 2.96 1.17 1.29
N ASN A 65 2.03 2.14 1.39
CA ASN A 65 2.42 3.54 1.17
C ASN A 65 3.35 4.04 2.27
N ARG A 66 3.22 3.52 3.51
CA ARG A 66 4.16 3.85 4.59
C ARG A 66 5.58 3.39 4.26
N VAL A 67 5.73 2.15 3.79
CA VAL A 67 7.03 1.62 3.34
C VAL A 67 7.53 2.42 2.13
N TRP A 68 6.67 2.70 1.17
CA TRP A 68 7.02 3.46 -0.04
C TRP A 68 7.47 4.89 0.26
N ALA A 69 6.82 5.57 1.21
CA ALA A 69 7.23 6.89 1.66
C ALA A 69 8.60 6.87 2.35
N ALA A 70 8.92 5.81 3.09
CA ALA A 70 10.24 5.63 3.69
C ALA A 70 11.32 5.44 2.62
N ILE A 71 11.06 4.59 1.63
CA ILE A 71 11.97 4.38 0.48
C ILE A 71 12.25 5.71 -0.22
N LYS A 72 11.21 6.48 -0.57
CA LYS A 72 11.39 7.79 -1.21
C LYS A 72 12.22 8.77 -0.39
N ARG A 73 11.93 8.85 0.92
CA ARG A 73 12.66 9.75 1.82
C ARG A 73 14.14 9.38 1.89
N GLU A 74 14.44 8.08 1.98
CA GLU A 74 15.82 7.59 2.01
C GLU A 74 16.54 7.84 0.68
N SER A 75 15.88 7.58 -0.45
CA SER A 75 16.42 7.89 -1.77
C SER A 75 16.81 9.37 -1.90
N LEU A 76 15.98 10.28 -1.37
CA LEU A 76 16.28 11.71 -1.36
C LEU A 76 17.42 12.07 -0.41
N ALA A 77 17.53 11.39 0.74
CA ALA A 77 18.63 11.59 1.69
C ALA A 77 19.98 11.19 1.08
N VAL A 78 20.07 10.02 0.45
CA VAL A 78 21.28 9.53 -0.25
C VAL A 78 21.78 10.55 -1.29
N VAL A 79 20.86 11.14 -2.05
CA VAL A 79 21.20 12.19 -3.02
C VAL A 79 21.63 13.49 -2.32
N ALA A 80 20.91 13.91 -1.28
CA ALA A 80 21.21 15.14 -0.54
C ALA A 80 22.57 15.10 0.18
N GLU A 81 22.99 13.91 0.63
CA GLU A 81 24.31 13.67 1.23
C GLU A 81 25.44 13.60 0.20
N GLY A 82 25.12 13.59 -1.10
CA GLY A 82 26.08 13.46 -2.19
C GLY A 82 26.64 12.05 -2.35
N ALA A 83 26.03 11.03 -1.73
CA ALA A 83 26.47 9.65 -1.84
C ALA A 83 26.20 9.04 -3.23
N ALA A 84 25.21 9.56 -3.96
CA ALA A 84 24.92 9.17 -5.34
C ALA A 84 24.25 10.32 -6.11
N LEU A 85 24.33 10.29 -7.45
CA LEU A 85 23.53 11.16 -8.31
C LEU A 85 22.07 10.66 -8.38
N PRO A 86 21.07 11.55 -8.60
CA PRO A 86 19.68 11.14 -8.78
C PRO A 86 19.50 10.06 -9.86
N GLU A 87 20.25 10.16 -10.97
CA GLU A 87 20.17 9.23 -12.09
C GLU A 87 20.67 7.83 -11.72
N ASP A 88 21.66 7.74 -10.83
CA ASP A 88 22.21 6.47 -10.35
C ASP A 88 21.20 5.74 -9.46
N VAL A 89 20.51 6.48 -8.58
CA VAL A 89 19.44 5.93 -7.73
C VAL A 89 18.30 5.42 -8.61
N ASP A 90 17.82 6.22 -9.55
CA ASP A 90 16.77 5.82 -10.50
C ASP A 90 17.19 4.63 -11.37
N GLY A 91 18.44 4.63 -11.85
CA GLY A 91 19.03 3.54 -12.62
C GLY A 91 19.05 2.23 -11.84
N MET A 92 19.45 2.30 -10.56
CA MET A 92 19.47 1.15 -9.66
C MET A 92 18.07 0.58 -9.43
N PHE A 93 17.05 1.43 -9.24
CA PHE A 93 15.67 0.96 -9.10
C PHE A 93 15.14 0.31 -10.38
N LYS A 94 15.45 0.86 -11.55
CA LYS A 94 15.08 0.29 -12.86
C LYS A 94 15.72 -1.08 -13.10
N ALA A 95 17.00 -1.22 -12.77
CA ALA A 95 17.75 -2.47 -12.98
C ALA A 95 17.29 -3.60 -12.04
N ASN A 96 17.08 -3.30 -10.75
CA ASN A 96 16.83 -4.33 -9.74
C ASN A 96 15.34 -4.67 -9.54
N TRP A 97 14.44 -3.69 -9.62
CA TRP A 97 13.00 -3.92 -9.39
C TRP A 97 12.19 -4.14 -10.68
N GLY A 98 12.85 -4.18 -11.84
CA GLY A 98 12.17 -4.41 -13.12
C GLY A 98 11.20 -3.30 -13.51
N CYS A 99 11.39 -2.09 -12.98
CA CYS A 99 10.69 -0.87 -13.43
C CYS A 99 11.07 -0.60 -14.89
N ARG A 100 10.37 -1.27 -15.82
CA ARG A 100 10.49 -0.96 -17.25
C ARG A 100 10.16 0.52 -17.42
N PRO A 101 10.99 1.31 -18.12
CA PRO A 101 10.64 2.70 -18.39
C PRO A 101 9.26 2.72 -19.06
N GLY A 102 8.34 3.49 -18.49
CA GLY A 102 7.06 3.76 -19.13
C GLY A 102 7.38 4.28 -20.53
N ARG A 103 6.85 3.62 -21.57
CA ARG A 103 6.97 4.16 -22.93
C ARG A 103 6.33 5.53 -22.89
N SER A 104 7.13 6.59 -23.00
CA SER A 104 6.62 7.89 -23.44
C SER A 104 6.03 7.65 -24.83
N ARG A 105 4.70 7.61 -24.91
CA ARG A 105 4.00 7.87 -26.16
C ARG A 105 3.79 9.36 -26.27
#